data_AF-A0A7K2LZZ5-F1
#
_entry.id   AF-A0A7K2LZZ5-F1
#
_cell.length_a   1.000
_cell.length_b   1.000
_cell.length_c   1.000
_cell.angle_alpha   90.00
_cell.angle_beta   90.00
_cell.angle_gamma   90.00
#
_symmetry.space_group_name_H-M   'P 1'
#
loop_
_entity.id
_entity.type
_entity.pdbx_description
1 polymer ?
#
loop_
_entity_poly.entity_id
_entity_poly.type
_entity_poly.pdbx_seq_one_letter_code
_entity_poly.pdbx_strand_id
1 'polypeptide(L)'
;MVHRLDPLVIRHTHRVPVPDGPAGEGAVAARQFDAALMSVGFKLSAELLEHLSGLARDTVVGIAARTLRTVRELVGDHVRHNVYFIDFPAGVPDTFDFWMRCVTEALADDTTRANTLRQLSTGVVDLLTLPAYGAYQHTYARMLAHHDELIAAAGDRLTVLHRGGSSETELTALYLALAGSPTPLGEEALGDLRELAGHCADGPQPAEIPVRENRAVLNLARVMAGSEPLLDTVTDVLRLACAFAGGDVTLQAPTRLRALPRPVRRTLLAGLDAVVAAAPAKLADVHAHREMWKRLGE
;
A
#
# COMPACT_ATOMS: atom_id res chain seq x y z
N MET A 1 10.77 8.79 16.78
CA MET A 1 10.34 8.76 15.36
C MET A 1 10.23 7.36 14.80
N VAL A 2 11.10 6.42 15.19
CA VAL A 2 11.14 5.02 14.71
C VAL A 2 9.79 4.30 14.76
N HIS A 3 9.02 4.46 15.84
CA HIS A 3 7.73 3.79 16.01
C HIS A 3 6.63 4.17 14.99
N ARG A 4 6.86 5.17 14.14
CA ARG A 4 5.89 5.56 13.11
C ARG A 4 5.75 4.49 12.03
N LEU A 5 6.83 3.77 11.72
CA LEU A 5 6.87 2.76 10.64
C LEU A 5 6.64 1.34 11.15
N ASP A 6 6.60 1.10 12.47
CA ASP A 6 6.25 -0.21 13.06
C ASP A 6 4.97 -0.84 12.46
N PRO A 7 3.91 -0.07 12.10
CA PRO A 7 2.74 -0.64 11.43
C PRO A 7 3.06 -1.37 10.11
N LEU A 8 4.06 -0.90 9.35
CA LEU A 8 4.47 -1.53 8.10
C LEU A 8 5.05 -2.93 8.36
N VAL A 9 5.87 -3.07 9.40
CA VAL A 9 6.40 -4.38 9.82
C VAL A 9 5.28 -5.35 10.15
N ILE A 10 4.34 -4.91 10.99
CA ILE A 10 3.22 -5.76 11.43
C ILE A 10 2.37 -6.19 10.23
N ARG A 11 2.04 -5.27 9.32
CA ARG A 11 1.25 -5.56 8.13
C ARG A 11 1.90 -6.58 7.20
N HIS A 12 3.19 -6.44 6.94
CA HIS A 12 3.88 -7.29 5.95
C HIS A 12 4.34 -8.63 6.51
N THR A 13 4.65 -8.69 7.81
CA THR A 13 5.35 -9.84 8.39
C THR A 13 4.59 -10.52 9.52
N HIS A 14 3.54 -9.89 10.04
CA HIS A 14 2.87 -10.29 11.28
C HIS A 14 3.82 -10.40 12.49
N ARG A 15 4.98 -9.72 12.45
CA ARG A 15 5.91 -9.61 13.57
C ARG A 15 5.65 -8.29 14.29
N VAL A 16 5.67 -8.32 15.62
CA VAL A 16 5.55 -7.13 16.45
C VAL A 16 6.95 -6.70 16.86
N PRO A 17 7.44 -5.52 16.43
CA PRO A 17 8.68 -4.97 16.96
C PRO A 17 8.55 -4.76 18.47
N VAL A 18 9.42 -5.41 19.24
CA VAL A 18 9.42 -5.25 20.71
C VAL A 18 10.78 -4.70 21.12
N PRO A 19 10.82 -3.50 21.73
CA PRO A 19 12.07 -2.98 22.28
C PRO A 19 12.47 -3.75 23.52
N ASP A 20 13.78 -3.79 23.82
CA ASP A 20 14.24 -4.16 25.15
C ASP A 20 13.75 -3.10 26.15
N GLY A 21 12.70 -3.43 26.88
CA GLY A 21 12.05 -2.56 27.86
C GLY A 21 12.47 -2.88 29.30
N PRO A 22 12.14 -2.01 30.27
CA PRO A 22 12.36 -2.33 31.67
C PRO A 22 11.58 -3.59 32.04
N ALA A 23 12.25 -4.51 32.75
CA ALA A 23 11.62 -5.70 33.28
C ALA A 23 10.49 -5.33 34.27
N GLY A 24 9.41 -6.10 34.29
CA GLY A 24 8.28 -5.85 35.18
C GLY A 24 7.17 -6.90 35.08
N GLU A 25 6.03 -6.60 35.70
CA GLU A 25 4.90 -7.54 35.82
C GLU A 25 3.83 -7.31 34.73
N GLY A 26 4.24 -7.42 33.47
CA GLY A 26 3.39 -7.18 32.29
C GLY A 26 2.36 -8.26 32.00
N ALA A 27 2.42 -9.42 32.69
CA ALA A 27 1.64 -10.62 32.38
C ALA A 27 0.12 -10.39 32.27
N VAL A 28 -0.46 -9.55 33.13
CA VAL A 28 -1.90 -9.24 33.07
C VAL A 28 -2.22 -8.44 31.81
N ALA A 29 -1.42 -7.42 31.50
CA ALA A 29 -1.61 -6.60 30.30
C ALA A 29 -1.38 -7.42 29.01
N ALA A 30 -0.40 -8.32 29.01
CA ALA A 30 -0.12 -9.19 27.87
C ALA A 30 -1.28 -10.15 27.57
N ARG A 31 -1.91 -10.73 28.61
CA ARG A 31 -3.13 -11.56 28.45
C ARG A 31 -4.34 -10.75 28.00
N GLN A 32 -4.51 -9.52 28.50
CA GLN A 32 -5.57 -8.62 28.03
C GLN A 32 -5.38 -8.26 26.55
N PHE A 33 -4.14 -8.03 26.14
CA PHE A 33 -3.80 -7.79 24.75
C PHE A 33 -4.09 -9.02 23.87
N ASP A 34 -3.69 -10.22 24.30
CA ASP A 34 -4.00 -11.47 23.58
C ASP A 34 -5.52 -11.67 23.40
N ALA A 35 -6.29 -11.46 24.46
CA ALA A 35 -7.75 -11.55 24.40
C ALA A 35 -8.37 -10.51 23.44
N ALA A 36 -7.85 -9.28 23.43
CA ALA A 36 -8.31 -8.24 22.52
C ALA A 36 -7.99 -8.58 21.05
N LEU A 37 -6.83 -9.18 20.77
CA LEU A 37 -6.47 -9.63 19.42
C LEU A 37 -7.42 -10.72 18.90
N MET A 38 -7.86 -11.62 19.77
CA MET A 38 -8.78 -12.70 19.37
C MET A 38 -10.12 -12.16 18.87
N SER A 39 -10.56 -10.98 19.33
CA SER A 39 -11.78 -10.33 18.82
C SER A 39 -11.69 -9.87 17.37
N VAL A 40 -10.47 -9.77 16.81
CA VAL A 40 -10.20 -9.34 15.44
C VAL A 40 -9.46 -10.42 14.63
N GLY A 41 -9.50 -11.67 15.08
CA GLY A 41 -8.92 -12.81 14.36
C GLY A 41 -7.40 -12.97 14.49
N PHE A 42 -6.78 -12.36 15.51
CA PHE A 42 -5.34 -12.49 15.78
C PHE A 42 -5.06 -13.13 17.14
N LYS A 43 -3.83 -13.64 17.33
CA LYS A 43 -3.33 -14.10 18.64
C LYS A 43 -1.84 -13.87 18.78
N LEU A 44 -1.33 -13.71 19.99
CA LEU A 44 0.11 -13.70 20.25
C LEU A 44 0.70 -15.12 20.13
N SER A 45 1.90 -15.22 19.58
CA SER A 45 2.73 -16.42 19.74
C SER A 45 3.11 -16.60 21.22
N ALA A 46 3.39 -17.84 21.63
CA ALA A 46 3.83 -18.14 23.00
C ALA A 46 5.08 -17.32 23.38
N GLU A 47 6.06 -17.23 22.47
CA GLU A 47 7.28 -16.43 22.67
C GLU A 47 6.98 -14.94 22.88
N LEU A 48 6.07 -14.36 22.08
CA LEU A 48 5.71 -12.96 22.21
C LEU A 48 4.95 -12.69 23.51
N LEU A 49 4.01 -13.58 23.87
CA LEU A 49 3.27 -13.49 25.12
C LEU A 49 4.20 -13.57 26.35
N GLU A 50 5.14 -14.53 26.35
CA GLU A 50 6.13 -14.68 27.42
C GLU A 50 7.00 -13.43 27.54
N HIS A 51 7.52 -12.94 26.41
CA HIS A 51 8.37 -11.75 26.40
C HIS A 51 7.62 -10.52 26.93
N LEU A 52 6.41 -10.25 26.44
CA LEU A 52 5.59 -9.13 26.92
C LEU A 52 5.23 -9.28 28.41
N SER A 53 5.05 -10.51 28.89
CA SER A 53 4.72 -10.76 30.29
C SER A 53 5.83 -10.35 31.25
N GLY A 54 7.09 -10.35 30.79
CA GLY A 54 8.25 -9.93 31.57
C GLY A 54 8.60 -8.44 31.49
N LEU A 55 7.86 -7.64 30.70
CA LEU A 55 8.07 -6.19 30.58
C LEU A 55 7.21 -5.40 31.57
N ALA A 56 7.58 -4.15 31.82
CA ALA A 56 6.73 -3.23 32.57
C ALA A 56 5.35 -3.05 31.92
N ARG A 57 4.31 -3.00 32.75
CA ARG A 57 2.90 -2.89 32.30
C ARG A 57 2.68 -1.78 31.26
N ASP A 58 3.21 -0.58 31.49
CA ASP A 58 3.00 0.57 30.62
C ASP A 58 3.62 0.36 29.23
N THR A 59 4.77 -0.34 29.17
CA THR A 59 5.40 -0.74 27.91
C THR A 59 4.50 -1.67 27.13
N VAL A 60 3.93 -2.70 27.79
CA VAL A 60 3.00 -3.65 27.16
C VAL A 60 1.75 -2.95 26.65
N VAL A 61 1.16 -2.05 27.45
CA VAL A 61 -0.03 -1.27 27.04
C VAL A 61 0.27 -0.40 25.82
N GLY A 62 1.45 0.24 25.78
CA GLY A 62 1.87 1.05 24.64
C GLY A 62 2.04 0.23 23.35
N ILE A 63 2.61 -0.97 23.45
CA ILE A 63 2.74 -1.91 22.32
C ILE A 63 1.35 -2.38 21.88
N ALA A 64 0.54 -2.87 22.82
CA ALA A 64 -0.81 -3.38 22.57
C ALA A 64 -1.67 -2.34 21.84
N ALA A 65 -1.68 -1.09 22.28
CA ALA A 65 -2.47 -0.03 21.65
C ALA A 65 -2.04 0.24 20.19
N ARG A 66 -0.73 0.23 19.90
CA ARG A 66 -0.24 0.43 18.53
C ARG A 66 -0.55 -0.78 17.65
N THR A 67 -0.25 -1.99 18.11
CA THR A 67 -0.47 -3.21 17.35
C THR A 67 -1.95 -3.47 17.10
N LEU A 68 -2.82 -3.29 18.11
CA LEU A 68 -4.28 -3.44 17.95
C LEU A 68 -4.84 -2.52 16.87
N ARG A 69 -4.40 -1.25 16.86
CA ARG A 69 -4.80 -0.31 15.82
C ARG A 69 -4.38 -0.79 14.43
N THR A 70 -3.12 -1.23 14.27
CA THR A 70 -2.63 -1.74 12.98
C THR A 70 -3.39 -2.98 12.52
N VAL A 71 -3.64 -3.96 13.39
CA VAL A 71 -4.36 -5.18 12.96
C VAL A 71 -5.85 -4.94 12.69
N ARG A 72 -6.47 -3.98 13.39
CA ARG A 72 -7.84 -3.51 13.07
C ARG A 72 -7.90 -2.87 11.69
N GLU A 73 -6.90 -2.07 11.35
CA GLU A 73 -6.78 -1.49 10.02
C GLU A 73 -6.64 -2.59 8.95
N LEU A 74 -5.82 -3.62 9.20
CA LEU A 74 -5.63 -4.76 8.29
C LEU A 74 -6.92 -5.52 7.96
N VAL A 75 -7.81 -5.70 8.94
CA VAL A 75 -9.08 -6.41 8.74
C VAL A 75 -10.22 -5.47 8.31
N GLY A 76 -9.93 -4.18 8.08
CA GLY A 76 -10.94 -3.21 7.67
C GLY A 76 -11.88 -2.73 8.78
N ASP A 77 -11.61 -3.04 10.05
CA ASP A 77 -12.45 -2.66 11.21
C ASP A 77 -12.54 -1.13 11.42
N HIS A 78 -11.61 -0.39 10.83
CA HIS A 78 -11.61 1.08 10.83
C HIS A 78 -12.64 1.71 9.87
N VAL A 79 -13.23 0.93 8.95
CA VAL A 79 -14.19 1.42 7.95
C VAL A 79 -15.49 0.64 8.02
N ARG A 80 -16.60 1.37 8.02
CA ARG A 80 -17.93 0.79 7.88
C ARG A 80 -18.18 0.41 6.42
N HIS A 81 -17.71 -0.75 5.99
CA HIS A 81 -18.00 -1.29 4.66
C HIS A 81 -19.45 -1.75 4.59
N ASN A 82 -20.20 -1.21 3.62
CA ASN A 82 -21.54 -1.67 3.30
C ASN A 82 -21.52 -2.31 1.90
N VAL A 83 -22.37 -3.32 1.69
CA VAL A 83 -22.46 -4.01 0.40
C VAL A 83 -23.56 -3.39 -0.43
N TYR A 84 -23.38 -3.42 -1.75
CA TYR A 84 -24.38 -2.87 -2.66
C TYR A 84 -25.62 -3.79 -2.74
N PHE A 85 -25.37 -5.10 -2.81
CA PHE A 85 -26.38 -6.15 -2.84
C PHE A 85 -26.18 -7.07 -1.64
N ILE A 86 -27.13 -7.06 -0.71
CA ILE A 86 -27.05 -7.82 0.55
C ILE A 86 -27.11 -9.33 0.33
N ASP A 87 -27.81 -9.79 -0.71
CA ASP A 87 -28.05 -11.22 -1.00
C ASP A 87 -27.19 -11.75 -2.16
N PHE A 88 -26.09 -11.07 -2.55
CA PHE A 88 -25.27 -11.47 -3.70
C PHE A 88 -24.86 -12.96 -3.63
N PRO A 89 -24.99 -13.74 -4.74
CA PRO A 89 -25.28 -13.31 -6.10
C PRO A 89 -26.78 -13.14 -6.43
N ALA A 90 -27.68 -13.40 -5.49
CA ALA A 90 -29.12 -13.18 -5.69
C ALA A 90 -29.47 -11.68 -5.56
N GLY A 91 -30.57 -11.26 -6.21
CA GLY A 91 -31.07 -9.89 -6.10
C GLY A 91 -30.22 -8.82 -6.81
N VAL A 92 -29.23 -9.23 -7.61
CA VAL A 92 -28.49 -8.32 -8.51
C VAL A 92 -29.37 -7.98 -9.70
N PRO A 93 -29.68 -6.69 -9.96
CA PRO A 93 -30.50 -6.32 -11.10
C PRO A 93 -29.78 -6.56 -12.42
N ASP A 94 -30.33 -7.46 -13.22
CA ASP A 94 -29.85 -7.79 -14.57
C ASP A 94 -30.95 -7.65 -15.64
N THR A 95 -32.13 -7.16 -15.25
CA THR A 95 -33.30 -7.08 -16.13
C THR A 95 -33.44 -5.74 -16.81
N PHE A 96 -33.89 -5.76 -18.07
CA PHE A 96 -34.19 -4.55 -18.85
C PHE A 96 -35.16 -3.60 -18.12
N ASP A 97 -36.20 -4.16 -17.49
CA ASP A 97 -37.22 -3.37 -16.77
C ASP A 97 -36.64 -2.58 -15.61
N PHE A 98 -35.69 -3.17 -14.87
CA PHE A 98 -35.01 -2.47 -13.78
C PHE A 98 -34.25 -1.25 -14.33
N TRP A 99 -33.47 -1.44 -15.40
CA TRP A 99 -32.67 -0.37 -15.98
C TRP A 99 -33.54 0.74 -16.57
N MET A 100 -34.63 0.37 -17.25
CA MET A 100 -35.60 1.34 -17.78
C MET A 100 -36.26 2.15 -16.65
N ARG A 101 -36.57 1.51 -15.52
CA ARG A 101 -37.07 2.21 -14.35
C ARG A 101 -36.04 3.21 -13.81
N CYS A 102 -34.78 2.81 -13.64
CA CYS A 102 -33.71 3.71 -13.16
C CYS A 102 -33.55 4.94 -14.06
N VAL A 103 -33.58 4.77 -15.38
CA VAL A 103 -33.53 5.89 -16.34
C VAL A 103 -34.76 6.77 -16.23
N THR A 104 -35.95 6.17 -16.12
CA THR A 104 -37.21 6.92 -16.00
C THR A 104 -37.25 7.75 -14.72
N GLU A 105 -36.81 7.18 -13.59
CA GLU A 105 -36.70 7.89 -12.30
C GLU A 105 -35.67 9.02 -12.36
N ALA A 106 -34.51 8.78 -12.98
CA ALA A 106 -33.48 9.81 -13.18
C ALA A 106 -33.96 10.97 -14.07
N LEU A 107 -34.83 10.68 -15.04
CA LEU A 107 -35.49 11.69 -15.86
C LEU A 107 -36.62 12.39 -15.11
N ALA A 108 -37.27 11.74 -14.15
CA ALA A 108 -38.30 12.36 -13.33
C ALA A 108 -37.71 13.32 -12.27
N ASP A 109 -36.52 13.03 -11.75
CA ASP A 109 -35.80 13.88 -10.79
C ASP A 109 -35.19 15.13 -11.45
N ASP A 110 -35.62 16.31 -11.01
CA ASP A 110 -35.18 17.60 -11.54
C ASP A 110 -33.66 17.82 -11.38
N THR A 111 -33.02 17.20 -10.39
CA THR A 111 -31.58 17.34 -10.15
C THR A 111 -30.72 16.55 -11.14
N THR A 112 -31.17 15.36 -11.57
CA THR A 112 -30.41 14.49 -12.48
C THR A 112 -30.86 14.58 -13.94
N ARG A 113 -32.11 15.00 -14.21
CA ARG A 113 -32.75 15.02 -15.53
C ARG A 113 -31.86 15.61 -16.63
N ALA A 114 -31.28 16.78 -16.41
CA ALA A 114 -30.48 17.49 -17.42
C ALA A 114 -29.19 16.73 -17.79
N ASN A 115 -28.58 16.03 -16.84
CA ASN A 115 -27.41 15.20 -17.09
C ASN A 115 -27.82 13.93 -17.84
N THR A 116 -28.88 13.24 -17.39
CA THR A 116 -29.38 12.01 -18.01
C THR A 116 -29.77 12.23 -19.48
N LEU A 117 -30.50 13.31 -19.80
CA LEU A 117 -30.84 13.64 -21.20
C LEU A 117 -29.60 13.87 -22.08
N ARG A 118 -28.57 14.53 -21.53
CA ARG A 118 -27.32 14.78 -22.25
C ARG A 118 -26.60 13.47 -22.55
N GLN A 119 -26.49 12.57 -21.57
CA GLN A 119 -25.86 11.26 -21.76
C GLN A 119 -26.63 10.42 -22.80
N LEU A 120 -27.96 10.34 -22.67
CA LEU A 120 -28.82 9.65 -23.64
C LEU A 120 -28.62 10.15 -25.07
N SER A 121 -28.42 11.46 -25.27
CA SER A 121 -28.15 12.03 -26.60
C SER A 121 -26.83 11.54 -27.24
N THR A 122 -25.91 11.02 -26.44
CA THR A 122 -24.64 10.42 -26.90
C THR A 122 -24.74 8.91 -27.15
N GLY A 123 -25.90 8.30 -26.85
CA GLY A 123 -26.15 6.87 -27.00
C GLY A 123 -25.58 6.00 -25.86
N VAL A 124 -24.96 6.59 -24.84
CA VAL A 124 -24.37 5.89 -23.69
C VAL A 124 -24.79 6.59 -22.40
N VAL A 125 -25.11 5.80 -21.37
CA VAL A 125 -25.44 6.28 -20.02
C VAL A 125 -24.49 5.65 -19.01
N ASP A 126 -23.87 6.48 -18.18
CA ASP A 126 -23.12 6.04 -17.01
C ASP A 126 -24.10 5.65 -15.89
N LEU A 127 -24.19 4.35 -15.62
CA LEU A 127 -25.12 3.78 -14.63
C LEU A 127 -24.85 4.31 -13.22
N LEU A 128 -23.61 4.69 -12.89
CA LEU A 128 -23.26 5.23 -11.57
C LEU A 128 -23.79 6.67 -11.37
N THR A 129 -24.31 7.30 -12.41
CA THR A 129 -24.95 8.61 -12.34
C THR A 129 -26.46 8.54 -12.12
N LEU A 130 -27.04 7.34 -12.16
CA LEU A 130 -28.48 7.14 -11.94
C LEU A 130 -28.77 7.07 -10.43
N PRO A 131 -29.72 7.84 -9.88
CA PRO A 131 -29.95 7.92 -8.42
C PRO A 131 -30.37 6.58 -7.80
N ALA A 132 -31.06 5.72 -8.55
CA ALA A 132 -31.49 4.40 -8.12
C ALA A 132 -30.39 3.32 -8.21
N TYR A 133 -29.22 3.65 -8.78
CA TYR A 133 -28.09 2.74 -8.96
C TYR A 133 -26.77 3.34 -8.44
N GLY A 134 -25.96 2.58 -7.69
CA GLY A 134 -24.79 3.10 -6.98
C GLY A 134 -25.05 3.63 -5.56
N ALA A 135 -26.31 3.68 -5.08
CA ALA A 135 -26.65 3.90 -3.66
C ALA A 135 -27.08 2.63 -2.88
N TYR A 136 -26.64 2.51 -1.62
CA TYR A 136 -27.03 1.39 -0.74
C TYR A 136 -28.54 1.42 -0.43
N GLN A 137 -29.25 0.34 -0.81
CA GLN A 137 -30.71 0.22 -0.59
C GLN A 137 -31.08 -0.32 0.80
N HIS A 138 -30.09 -0.58 1.65
CA HIS A 138 -30.27 -1.10 2.99
C HIS A 138 -29.32 -0.40 3.96
N THR A 139 -29.73 -0.37 5.23
CA THR A 139 -28.85 0.10 6.29
C THR A 139 -27.79 -0.95 6.56
N TYR A 140 -26.62 -0.52 7.00
CA TYR A 140 -25.58 -1.45 7.43
C TYR A 140 -26.00 -2.30 8.64
N ALA A 141 -26.92 -1.83 9.50
CA ALA A 141 -27.48 -2.67 10.56
C ALA A 141 -28.26 -3.87 9.99
N ARG A 142 -28.99 -3.66 8.88
CA ARG A 142 -29.67 -4.74 8.16
C ARG A 142 -28.68 -5.68 7.47
N MET A 143 -27.58 -5.16 6.91
CA MET A 143 -26.48 -5.97 6.38
C MET A 143 -25.91 -6.91 7.45
N LEU A 144 -25.57 -6.37 8.62
CA LEU A 144 -25.01 -7.19 9.71
C LEU A 144 -25.98 -8.29 10.17
N ALA A 145 -27.27 -7.97 10.31
CA ALA A 145 -28.27 -8.97 10.67
C ALA A 145 -28.37 -10.11 9.64
N HIS A 146 -28.13 -9.82 8.36
CA HIS A 146 -28.08 -10.85 7.32
C HIS A 146 -26.78 -11.67 7.38
N HIS A 147 -25.66 -11.05 7.74
CA HIS A 147 -24.40 -11.77 7.95
C HIS A 147 -24.46 -12.76 9.13
N ASP A 148 -25.30 -12.53 10.14
CA ASP A 148 -25.46 -13.46 11.28
C ASP A 148 -25.80 -14.89 10.82
N GLU A 149 -26.55 -15.03 9.73
CA GLU A 149 -26.89 -16.31 9.09
C GLU A 149 -25.67 -17.00 8.46
N LEU A 150 -24.66 -16.20 8.06
CA LEU A 150 -23.43 -16.65 7.41
C LEU A 150 -22.29 -16.92 8.39
N ILE A 151 -22.38 -16.44 9.64
CA ILE A 151 -21.34 -16.63 10.67
C ILE A 151 -21.03 -18.11 10.89
N ALA A 152 -22.04 -18.98 10.86
CA ALA A 152 -21.85 -20.42 11.05
C ALA A 152 -20.98 -21.07 9.96
N ALA A 153 -20.89 -20.46 8.78
CA ALA A 153 -20.03 -20.92 7.68
C ALA A 153 -18.64 -20.24 7.66
N ALA A 154 -18.47 -19.14 8.41
CA ALA A 154 -17.20 -18.49 8.58
C ALA A 154 -16.34 -19.32 9.55
N GLY A 155 -15.41 -20.13 9.00
CA GLY A 155 -14.51 -20.92 9.83
C GLY A 155 -13.57 -20.06 10.70
N ASP A 156 -13.09 -20.63 11.80
CA ASP A 156 -12.16 -19.96 12.72
C ASP A 156 -10.77 -19.80 12.09
N ARG A 157 -10.49 -18.63 11.52
CA ARG A 157 -9.13 -18.27 11.07
C ARG A 157 -8.49 -17.35 12.10
N LEU A 158 -7.47 -17.86 12.77
CA LEU A 158 -6.62 -17.09 13.68
C LEU A 158 -5.24 -16.87 13.04
N THR A 159 -4.85 -15.61 12.90
CA THR A 159 -3.51 -15.21 12.48
C THR A 159 -2.62 -15.02 13.70
N VAL A 160 -1.45 -15.65 13.72
CA VAL A 160 -0.52 -15.53 14.85
C VAL A 160 0.43 -14.36 14.62
N LEU A 161 0.52 -13.46 15.60
CA LEU A 161 1.52 -12.42 15.68
C LEU A 161 2.77 -12.94 16.38
N HIS A 162 3.91 -12.82 15.72
CA HIS A 162 5.19 -13.31 16.21
C HIS A 162 6.01 -12.21 16.86
N ARG A 163 6.94 -12.60 17.73
CA ARG A 163 7.91 -11.67 18.30
C ARG A 163 8.87 -11.20 17.20
N GLY A 164 8.96 -9.89 17.03
CA GLY A 164 9.97 -9.22 16.24
C GLY A 164 11.22 -8.89 17.06
N GLY A 165 12.28 -8.49 16.37
CA GLY A 165 13.43 -7.82 16.97
C GLY A 165 13.15 -6.35 17.28
N SER A 166 14.21 -5.56 17.37
CA SER A 166 14.08 -4.10 17.50
C SER A 166 13.40 -3.49 16.27
N SER A 167 12.73 -2.34 16.44
CA SER A 167 12.09 -1.63 15.33
C SER A 167 13.05 -1.38 14.16
N GLU A 168 14.28 -0.92 14.42
CA GLU A 168 15.24 -0.64 13.34
C GLU A 168 15.67 -1.91 12.60
N THR A 169 15.84 -3.03 13.32
CA THR A 169 16.19 -4.32 12.72
C THR A 169 15.07 -4.83 11.81
N GLU A 170 13.83 -4.79 12.28
CA GLU A 170 12.68 -5.25 11.52
C GLU A 170 12.37 -4.33 10.32
N LEU A 171 12.51 -3.01 10.47
CA LEU A 171 12.36 -2.05 9.38
C LEU A 171 13.42 -2.26 8.28
N THR A 172 14.69 -2.44 8.68
CA THR A 172 15.77 -2.74 7.74
C THR A 172 15.52 -4.07 7.04
N ALA A 173 15.11 -5.12 7.76
CA ALA A 173 14.80 -6.41 7.16
C ALA A 173 13.64 -6.32 6.15
N LEU A 174 12.56 -5.60 6.50
CA LEU A 174 11.43 -5.39 5.60
C LEU A 174 11.83 -4.58 4.36
N TYR A 175 12.61 -3.53 4.53
CA TYR A 175 13.15 -2.74 3.41
C TYR A 175 13.91 -3.62 2.43
N LEU A 176 14.86 -4.42 2.92
CA LEU A 176 15.68 -5.31 2.10
C LEU A 176 14.82 -6.37 1.40
N ALA A 177 13.82 -6.92 2.09
CA ALA A 177 12.91 -7.92 1.54
C ALA A 177 12.03 -7.36 0.41
N LEU A 178 11.42 -6.19 0.60
CA LEU A 178 10.58 -5.55 -0.41
C LEU A 178 11.42 -5.09 -1.62
N ALA A 179 12.58 -4.48 -1.36
CA ALA A 179 13.47 -4.04 -2.43
C ALA A 179 14.00 -5.22 -3.27
N GLY A 180 14.35 -6.33 -2.61
CA GLY A 180 14.85 -7.55 -3.24
C GLY A 180 13.78 -8.48 -3.82
N SER A 181 12.49 -8.12 -3.74
CA SER A 181 11.39 -8.95 -4.25
C SER A 181 11.58 -9.26 -5.74
N PRO A 182 11.56 -10.55 -6.16
CA PRO A 182 11.65 -10.92 -7.57
C PRO A 182 10.33 -10.67 -8.33
N THR A 183 9.22 -10.48 -7.60
CA THR A 183 7.91 -10.19 -8.18
C THR A 183 7.59 -8.70 -8.08
N PRO A 184 6.98 -8.09 -9.11
CA PRO A 184 6.51 -6.71 -9.04
C PRO A 184 5.58 -6.51 -7.84
N LEU A 185 5.82 -5.42 -7.11
CA LEU A 185 5.02 -5.05 -5.95
C LEU A 185 3.72 -4.36 -6.39
N GLY A 186 2.64 -4.56 -5.61
CA GLY A 186 1.42 -3.77 -5.76
C GLY A 186 1.63 -2.31 -5.36
N GLU A 187 0.68 -1.44 -5.72
CA GLU A 187 0.78 0.01 -5.49
C GLU A 187 1.02 0.37 -4.01
N GLU A 188 0.30 -0.27 -3.09
CA GLU A 188 0.47 -0.07 -1.65
C GLU A 188 1.87 -0.47 -1.18
N ALA A 189 2.35 -1.66 -1.59
CA ALA A 189 3.68 -2.14 -1.23
C ALA A 189 4.80 -1.31 -1.86
N LEU A 190 4.59 -0.72 -3.04
CA LEU A 190 5.51 0.26 -3.62
C LEU A 190 5.54 1.57 -2.82
N GLY A 191 4.38 2.01 -2.31
CA GLY A 191 4.29 3.11 -1.36
C GLY A 191 5.12 2.86 -0.11
N ASP A 192 4.96 1.68 0.48
CA ASP A 192 5.71 1.25 1.67
C ASP A 192 7.21 1.16 1.42
N LEU A 193 7.60 0.58 0.28
CA LEU A 193 9.00 0.53 -0.14
C LEU A 193 9.60 1.95 -0.24
N ARG A 194 8.84 2.93 -0.75
CA ARG A 194 9.30 4.32 -0.82
C ARG A 194 9.58 4.90 0.56
N GLU A 195 8.67 4.71 1.51
CA GLU A 195 8.85 5.21 2.88
C GLU A 195 10.03 4.54 3.57
N LEU A 196 10.12 3.21 3.46
CA LEU A 196 11.21 2.41 4.02
C LEU A 196 12.57 2.77 3.41
N ALA A 197 12.64 2.97 2.09
CA ALA A 197 13.86 3.37 1.40
C ALA A 197 14.36 4.76 1.84
N GLY A 198 13.44 5.69 2.16
CA GLY A 198 13.79 6.98 2.72
C GLY A 198 14.35 6.87 4.13
N HIS A 199 13.75 6.03 4.98
CA HIS A 199 14.24 5.76 6.33
C HIS A 199 15.58 5.00 6.35
N CYS A 200 15.75 4.04 5.44
CA CYS A 200 16.93 3.17 5.36
C CYS A 200 18.00 3.67 4.38
N ALA A 201 17.95 4.96 3.97
CA ALA A 201 18.80 5.49 2.90
C ALA A 201 20.30 5.39 3.23
N ASP A 202 20.68 5.60 4.49
CA ASP A 202 22.07 5.53 4.99
C ASP A 202 22.43 4.17 5.59
N GLY A 203 21.48 3.22 5.62
CA GLY A 203 21.67 1.89 6.20
C GLY A 203 22.15 0.84 5.20
N PRO A 204 22.08 -0.46 5.57
CA PRO A 204 22.32 -1.57 4.65
C PRO A 204 21.43 -1.49 3.40
N GLN A 205 22.00 -1.77 2.23
CA GLN A 205 21.30 -1.72 0.95
C GLN A 205 21.06 -3.13 0.37
N PRO A 206 19.99 -3.33 -0.41
CA PRO A 206 19.73 -4.62 -1.04
C PRO A 206 20.87 -4.99 -1.98
N ALA A 207 21.31 -6.26 -1.90
CA ALA A 207 22.36 -6.78 -2.79
C ALA A 207 21.91 -6.75 -4.26
N GLU A 208 20.64 -7.08 -4.51
CA GLU A 208 20.02 -7.05 -5.83
C GLU A 208 18.64 -6.42 -5.74
N ILE A 209 18.27 -5.69 -6.80
CA ILE A 209 16.92 -5.15 -7.01
C ILE A 209 16.51 -5.59 -8.42
N PRO A 210 15.89 -6.78 -8.56
CA PRO A 210 15.60 -7.39 -9.85
C PRO A 210 14.48 -6.66 -10.60
N VAL A 211 13.49 -6.14 -9.87
CA VAL A 211 12.34 -5.42 -10.44
C VAL A 211 12.68 -3.94 -10.68
N ARG A 212 12.45 -3.46 -11.91
CA ARG A 212 12.82 -2.11 -12.34
C ARG A 212 11.95 -1.02 -11.71
N GLU A 213 10.66 -1.28 -11.49
CA GLU A 213 9.78 -0.34 -10.77
C GLU A 213 10.26 -0.14 -9.32
N ASN A 214 10.57 -1.23 -8.61
CA ASN A 214 11.09 -1.19 -7.24
C ASN A 214 12.36 -0.35 -7.18
N ARG A 215 13.30 -0.57 -8.11
CA ARG A 215 14.54 0.20 -8.21
C ARG A 215 14.29 1.68 -8.43
N ALA A 216 13.34 2.04 -9.30
CA ALA A 216 13.01 3.44 -9.57
C ALA A 216 12.44 4.15 -8.34
N VAL A 217 11.51 3.50 -7.63
CA VAL A 217 10.87 4.04 -6.41
C VAL A 217 11.88 4.18 -5.28
N LEU A 218 12.71 3.16 -5.06
CA LEU A 218 13.78 3.16 -4.08
C LEU A 218 14.79 4.29 -4.37
N ASN A 219 15.23 4.43 -5.62
CA ASN A 219 16.19 5.46 -6.01
C ASN A 219 15.63 6.87 -5.85
N LEU A 220 14.33 7.07 -6.09
CA LEU A 220 13.68 8.35 -5.81
C LEU A 220 13.81 8.70 -4.33
N ALA A 221 13.46 7.77 -3.44
CA ALA A 221 13.55 7.99 -2.00
C ALA A 221 14.99 8.25 -1.53
N ARG A 222 15.96 7.49 -2.04
CA ARG A 222 17.39 7.68 -1.74
C ARG A 222 17.89 9.06 -2.13
N VAL A 223 17.62 9.49 -3.37
CA VAL A 223 18.07 10.81 -3.84
C VAL A 223 17.38 11.94 -3.09
N MET A 224 16.10 11.78 -2.72
CA MET A 224 15.40 12.74 -1.87
C MET A 224 15.98 12.82 -0.45
N ALA A 225 16.51 11.71 0.07
CA ALA A 225 17.24 11.67 1.34
C ALA A 225 18.70 12.18 1.23
N GLY A 226 19.18 12.46 0.01
CA GLY A 226 20.54 12.95 -0.25
C GLY A 226 21.58 11.85 -0.49
N SER A 227 21.16 10.59 -0.57
CA SER A 227 22.03 9.45 -0.83
C SER A 227 22.12 9.16 -2.34
N GLU A 228 23.20 8.49 -2.76
CA GLU A 228 23.40 8.11 -4.18
C GLU A 228 22.41 7.03 -4.64
N PRO A 229 21.91 7.11 -5.89
CA PRO A 229 21.00 6.10 -6.43
C PRO A 229 21.74 4.80 -6.76
N LEU A 230 21.06 3.68 -6.57
CA LEU A 230 21.52 2.33 -6.95
C LEU A 230 21.07 2.05 -8.39
N LEU A 231 21.82 2.55 -9.36
CA LEU A 231 21.55 2.35 -10.79
C LEU A 231 22.22 1.07 -11.29
N ASP A 232 21.53 0.33 -12.17
CA ASP A 232 22.12 -0.82 -12.88
C ASP A 232 22.24 -0.52 -14.38
N THR A 233 21.21 0.05 -14.98
CA THR A 233 21.14 0.36 -16.41
C THR A 233 21.00 1.86 -16.67
N VAL A 234 21.34 2.30 -17.89
CA VAL A 234 21.10 3.69 -18.31
C VAL A 234 19.61 4.02 -18.25
N THR A 235 18.74 3.06 -18.54
CA THR A 235 17.28 3.23 -18.48
C THR A 235 16.78 3.46 -17.05
N ASP A 236 17.50 2.99 -16.02
CA ASP A 236 17.14 3.30 -14.64
C ASP A 236 17.26 4.81 -14.33
N VAL A 237 18.12 5.55 -15.05
CA VAL A 237 18.19 7.02 -14.97
C VAL A 237 16.91 7.66 -15.51
N LEU A 238 16.38 7.15 -16.65
CA LEU A 238 15.09 7.61 -17.17
C LEU A 238 13.94 7.29 -16.22
N ARG A 239 13.91 6.07 -15.66
CA ARG A 239 12.88 5.68 -14.70
C ARG A 239 12.89 6.57 -13.47
N LEU A 240 14.08 6.88 -12.96
CA LEU A 240 14.26 7.81 -11.85
C LEU A 240 13.79 9.23 -12.21
N ALA A 241 14.11 9.73 -13.41
CA ALA A 241 13.62 11.02 -13.88
C ALA A 241 12.09 11.06 -13.99
N CYS A 242 11.47 9.97 -14.49
CA CYS A 242 10.01 9.84 -14.53
C CYS A 242 9.41 9.81 -13.11
N ALA A 243 10.05 9.11 -12.17
CA ALA A 243 9.65 9.08 -10.77
C ALA A 243 9.65 10.49 -10.14
N PHE A 244 10.66 11.31 -10.42
CA PHE A 244 10.71 12.72 -9.98
C PHE A 244 9.59 13.58 -10.58
N ALA A 245 9.16 13.26 -11.80
CA ALA A 245 8.04 13.93 -12.45
C ALA A 245 6.65 13.45 -11.94
N GLY A 246 6.61 12.45 -11.05
CA GLY A 246 5.39 11.79 -10.62
C GLY A 246 4.72 10.98 -11.73
N GLY A 247 5.51 10.50 -12.71
CA GLY A 247 5.04 9.74 -13.85
C GLY A 247 5.19 8.23 -13.70
N ASP A 248 4.96 7.53 -14.80
CA ASP A 248 5.01 6.07 -14.87
C ASP A 248 6.46 5.55 -14.98
N VAL A 249 6.91 4.86 -13.94
CA VAL A 249 8.26 4.28 -13.84
C VAL A 249 8.45 3.01 -14.66
N THR A 250 7.36 2.40 -15.15
CA THR A 250 7.43 1.27 -16.09
C THR A 250 7.86 1.72 -17.49
N LEU A 251 7.74 3.03 -17.76
CA LEU A 251 7.91 3.69 -19.06
C LEU A 251 6.89 3.25 -20.13
N GLN A 252 5.77 2.63 -19.74
CA GLN A 252 4.70 2.23 -20.66
C GLN A 252 3.85 3.44 -21.07
N ALA A 253 3.52 4.31 -20.12
CA ALA A 253 2.81 5.55 -20.36
C ALA A 253 3.78 6.72 -20.57
N PRO A 254 3.50 7.62 -21.52
CA PRO A 254 4.34 8.80 -21.75
C PRO A 254 4.29 9.73 -20.53
N THR A 255 5.47 9.99 -19.94
CA THR A 255 5.61 10.92 -18.82
C THR A 255 6.00 12.32 -19.30
N ARG A 256 5.29 13.34 -18.83
CA ARG A 256 5.68 14.75 -19.04
C ARG A 256 6.77 15.13 -18.03
N LEU A 257 8.02 15.11 -18.48
CA LEU A 257 9.15 15.54 -17.67
C LEU A 257 9.03 17.04 -17.36
N ARG A 258 9.30 17.40 -16.10
CA ARG A 258 9.37 18.79 -15.64
C ARG A 258 10.82 19.16 -15.41
N ALA A 259 11.10 20.47 -15.35
CA ALA A 259 12.43 20.96 -15.01
C ALA A 259 12.89 20.39 -13.66
N LEU A 260 13.93 19.56 -13.69
CA LEU A 260 14.49 18.92 -12.50
C LEU A 260 15.38 19.91 -11.73
N PRO A 261 15.36 19.90 -10.38
CA PRO A 261 16.28 20.69 -9.59
C PRO A 261 17.74 20.44 -9.97
N ARG A 262 18.58 21.48 -9.88
CA ARG A 262 20.01 21.37 -10.22
C ARG A 262 20.74 20.24 -9.48
N PRO A 263 20.52 19.99 -8.17
CA PRO A 263 21.14 18.86 -7.47
C PRO A 263 20.74 17.51 -8.09
N VAL A 264 19.45 17.32 -8.38
CA VAL A 264 18.92 16.09 -8.98
C VAL A 264 19.53 15.84 -10.35
N ARG A 265 19.59 16.86 -11.23
CA ARG A 265 20.24 16.72 -12.55
C ARG A 265 21.70 16.30 -12.45
N ARG A 266 22.45 16.86 -11.49
CA ARG A 266 23.85 16.48 -11.27
C ARG A 266 23.96 15.02 -10.86
N THR A 267 23.10 14.56 -9.96
CA THR A 267 23.05 13.15 -9.53
C THR A 267 22.70 12.21 -10.68
N LEU A 268 21.73 12.57 -11.52
CA LEU A 268 21.35 11.76 -12.68
C LEU A 268 22.49 11.65 -13.70
N LEU A 269 23.15 12.77 -14.02
CA LEU A 269 24.29 12.79 -14.94
C LEU A 269 25.48 12.00 -14.40
N ALA A 270 25.85 12.21 -13.13
CA ALA A 270 26.92 11.46 -12.49
C ALA A 270 26.63 9.95 -12.45
N GLY A 271 25.38 9.58 -12.18
CA GLY A 271 24.94 8.18 -12.20
C GLY A 271 24.98 7.57 -13.60
N LEU A 272 24.58 8.31 -14.63
CA LEU A 272 24.68 7.88 -16.03
C LEU A 272 26.15 7.65 -16.42
N ASP A 273 27.02 8.61 -16.12
CA ASP A 273 28.45 8.52 -16.40
C ASP A 273 29.08 7.30 -15.71
N ALA A 274 28.72 7.04 -14.45
CA ALA A 274 29.20 5.88 -13.70
C ALA A 274 28.76 4.54 -14.31
N VAL A 275 27.48 4.40 -14.70
CA VAL A 275 26.97 3.17 -15.35
C VAL A 275 27.67 2.92 -16.67
N VAL A 276 27.88 3.96 -17.48
CA VAL A 276 28.54 3.86 -18.78
C VAL A 276 30.03 3.54 -18.62
N ALA A 277 30.71 4.16 -17.64
CA ALA A 277 32.11 3.87 -17.36
C ALA A 277 32.33 2.42 -16.92
N ALA A 278 31.42 1.86 -16.10
CA ALA A 278 31.49 0.48 -15.64
C ALA A 278 31.14 -0.54 -16.73
N ALA A 279 30.19 -0.21 -17.61
CA ALA A 279 29.72 -1.11 -18.66
C ALA A 279 29.29 -0.34 -19.93
N PRO A 280 30.24 0.02 -20.82
CA PRO A 280 29.94 0.84 -22.01
C PRO A 280 28.87 0.25 -22.94
N ALA A 281 28.74 -1.08 -22.99
CA ALA A 281 27.72 -1.77 -23.77
C ALA A 281 26.28 -1.41 -23.37
N LYS A 282 26.05 -0.99 -22.11
CA LYS A 282 24.71 -0.59 -21.62
C LYS A 282 24.17 0.68 -22.29
N LEU A 283 25.01 1.43 -23.04
CA LEU A 283 24.55 2.55 -23.86
C LEU A 283 23.58 2.13 -24.97
N ALA A 284 23.60 0.88 -25.41
CA ALA A 284 22.69 0.39 -26.45
C ALA A 284 21.20 0.58 -26.07
N ASP A 285 20.88 0.52 -24.79
CA ASP A 285 19.50 0.65 -24.27
C ASP A 285 18.91 2.05 -24.49
N VAL A 286 19.74 3.07 -24.77
CA VAL A 286 19.29 4.44 -25.05
C VAL A 286 18.37 4.49 -26.27
N HIS A 287 18.61 3.64 -27.28
CA HIS A 287 17.84 3.65 -28.52
C HIS A 287 16.37 3.27 -28.31
N ALA A 288 16.07 2.37 -27.37
CA ALA A 288 14.70 1.93 -27.07
C ALA A 288 13.81 3.08 -26.56
N HIS A 289 14.41 4.10 -25.92
CA HIS A 289 13.69 5.22 -25.33
C HIS A 289 14.18 6.59 -25.84
N ARG A 290 14.62 6.65 -27.11
CA ARG A 290 15.28 7.82 -27.71
C ARG A 290 14.56 9.15 -27.50
N GLU A 291 13.24 9.18 -27.72
CA GLU A 291 12.46 10.44 -27.60
C GLU A 291 12.35 10.91 -26.14
N MET A 292 12.28 9.99 -25.18
CA MET A 292 12.30 10.34 -23.76
C MET A 292 13.66 10.88 -23.32
N TRP A 293 14.75 10.32 -23.84
CA TRP A 293 16.09 10.84 -23.61
C TRP A 293 16.29 12.25 -24.15
N LYS A 294 15.77 12.55 -25.34
CA LYS A 294 15.79 13.92 -25.88
C LYS A 294 15.06 14.89 -24.96
N ARG A 295 13.84 14.54 -24.54
CA ARG A 295 13.03 15.36 -23.61
C ARG A 295 13.68 15.55 -22.23
N LEU A 296 14.49 14.60 -21.77
CA LEU A 296 15.23 14.74 -20.52
C LEU A 296 16.42 15.70 -20.65
N GLY A 297 17.00 15.79 -21.85
CA GLY A 297 18.14 16.67 -22.15
C GLY A 297 17.75 18.12 -22.49
N GLU A 298 16.48 18.37 -22.81
CA GLU A 298 15.87 19.69 -23.01
C GLU A 298 15.68 20.45 -21.66
#